data_AF-A0A496UK12-F1
#
_entry.id   AF-A0A496UK12-F1
#
_cell.length_a   1.000
_cell.length_b   1.000
_cell.length_c   1.000
_cell.angle_alpha   90.00
_cell.angle_beta   90.00
_cell.angle_gamma   90.00
#
_symmetry.space_group_name_H-M   'P 1'
#
loop_
_entity.id
_entity.type
_entity.pdbx_description
1 polymer ?
#
loop_
_entity_poly.entity_id
_entity_poly.type
_entity_poly.pdbx_seq_one_letter_code
_entity_poly.pdbx_strand_id
1 'polypeptide(L)'
;MRLIRLALFFAGTLSAAFPRLAVVSIDFDDFAPDTVLIGEVFEELAESGRFQMVALGDDSFLDTSPDSLLSSLRTLAATRGVDIFLTMEILTPRQSDRTLLRNDSLITYRTISVEVLGRFYSSAGNLIGTISNTVEREETLPYHYTPDTHRYAILSARELASRSILEVFPIEITFTASDSEVFTIPAGIDQGISKGTVMALVASPTGIPEDIFGYQHLRSRGILQIMDSRSTHSTARLLSGLLIDGGTVTAIEQSAPAILFLEYAGIAMSSEPGAGLEDDASDWSNNVRLGIETAKWGLCFGGGVTAGGLDHSSSIGIDFQFGTRIPLNSPSLGLRLTGGAELAFHMQDVRSILLASNATAIAVAAVADATMEYLFSGHLGFQLGVSGILSTSINSWTVREYTGSVRDAEPDELYYTELKQGPFGVHAGLMYFIF
;
A
#
# COMPACT_ATOMS: atom_id res chain seq x y z
N MET A 1 21.11 2.40 25.57
CA MET A 1 21.60 3.30 24.49
C MET A 1 22.80 2.80 23.67
N ARG A 2 23.31 1.56 23.83
CA ARG A 2 24.42 1.02 23.00
C ARG A 2 24.03 -0.12 22.03
N LEU A 3 22.78 -0.59 22.06
CA LEU A 3 22.28 -1.62 21.14
C LEU A 3 21.70 -1.07 19.83
N ILE A 4 21.19 0.17 19.82
CA ILE A 4 20.62 0.81 18.62
C ILE A 4 21.70 1.19 17.59
N ARG A 5 22.97 1.34 18.01
CA ARG A 5 24.07 1.65 17.09
C ARG A 5 24.67 0.43 16.37
N LEU A 6 24.38 -0.80 16.82
CA LEU A 6 24.92 -2.01 16.20
C LEU A 6 24.10 -2.48 14.99
N ALA A 7 22.80 -2.16 14.95
CA ALA A 7 21.93 -2.49 13.82
C ALA A 7 22.20 -1.63 12.56
N LEU A 8 22.88 -0.49 12.72
CA LEU A 8 23.24 0.41 11.61
C LEU A 8 24.55 0.05 10.88
N PHE A 9 25.28 -0.99 11.32
CA PHE A 9 26.60 -1.31 10.76
C PHE A 9 26.63 -2.54 9.82
N PHE A 10 25.49 -3.17 9.54
CA PHE A 10 25.39 -4.31 8.60
C PHE A 10 24.68 -3.99 7.29
N ALA A 11 24.45 -2.71 6.96
CA ALA A 11 24.10 -2.29 5.61
C ALA A 11 25.35 -2.33 4.70
N GLY A 12 25.87 -3.54 4.48
CA GLY A 12 26.83 -3.82 3.43
C GLY A 12 26.16 -3.61 2.09
N THR A 13 26.61 -2.58 1.38
CA THR A 13 26.41 -2.27 -0.04
C THR A 13 25.98 -3.47 -0.90
N LEU A 14 24.67 -3.60 -1.13
CA LEU A 14 24.09 -4.30 -2.26
C LEU A 14 23.31 -3.23 -3.04
N SER A 15 23.82 -2.86 -4.20
CA SER A 15 23.15 -1.94 -5.12
C SER A 15 21.88 -2.63 -5.64
N ALA A 16 20.73 -2.32 -5.06
CA ALA A 16 19.44 -2.62 -5.68
C ALA A 16 19.33 -1.75 -6.96
N ALA A 17 19.02 -2.36 -8.10
CA ALA A 17 18.69 -1.61 -9.31
C ALA A 17 17.26 -1.08 -9.14
N PHE A 18 17.14 0.23 -8.94
CA PHE A 18 15.83 0.89 -8.87
C PHE A 18 15.23 0.99 -10.28
N PRO A 19 13.89 0.88 -10.43
CA PRO A 19 13.24 1.06 -11.72
C PRO A 19 13.60 2.42 -12.32
N ARG A 20 13.96 2.42 -13.61
CA ARG A 20 14.45 3.61 -14.30
C ARG A 20 13.28 4.44 -14.79
N LEU A 21 13.05 5.58 -14.15
CA LEU A 21 11.91 6.44 -14.42
C LEU A 21 12.34 7.70 -15.17
N ALA A 22 11.58 8.08 -16.20
CA ALA A 22 11.74 9.36 -16.88
C ALA A 22 10.45 10.18 -16.79
N VAL A 23 10.60 11.50 -16.68
CA VAL A 23 9.50 12.45 -16.64
C VAL A 23 9.43 13.15 -18.00
N VAL A 24 8.23 13.25 -18.55
CA VAL A 24 7.96 13.83 -19.87
C VAL A 24 6.79 14.80 -19.75
N SER A 25 6.86 15.94 -20.44
CA SER A 25 5.71 16.85 -20.58
C SER A 25 4.99 16.58 -21.91
N ILE A 26 3.66 16.58 -21.86
CA ILE A 26 2.76 16.48 -23.01
C ILE A 26 1.95 17.77 -23.11
N ASP A 27 1.93 18.31 -24.32
CA ASP A 27 1.18 19.50 -24.73
C ASP A 27 1.76 20.80 -24.15
N PHE A 28 1.95 21.77 -25.04
CA PHE A 28 2.65 23.02 -24.73
C PHE A 28 1.64 24.05 -24.25
N ASP A 29 1.76 24.48 -23.00
CA ASP A 29 1.01 25.61 -22.49
C ASP A 29 1.97 26.74 -22.02
N ASP A 30 1.78 27.94 -22.58
CA ASP A 30 2.73 29.09 -22.55
C ASP A 30 3.01 29.67 -21.14
N PHE A 31 2.32 29.19 -20.09
CA PHE A 31 2.33 29.83 -18.77
C PHE A 31 3.37 29.28 -17.78
N ALA A 32 4.05 28.17 -18.08
CA ALA A 32 5.19 27.72 -17.29
C ALA A 32 6.26 27.00 -18.14
N PRO A 33 7.56 27.26 -17.93
CA PRO A 33 8.60 26.50 -18.64
C PRO A 33 8.62 25.06 -18.13
N ASP A 34 8.27 24.12 -18.99
CA ASP A 34 8.27 22.68 -18.69
C ASP A 34 9.60 22.16 -18.14
N THR A 35 10.72 22.77 -18.53
CA THR A 35 12.05 22.46 -17.98
C THR A 35 12.11 22.62 -16.45
N VAL A 36 11.41 23.62 -15.91
CA VAL A 36 11.34 23.88 -14.46
C VAL A 36 10.41 22.89 -13.79
N LEU A 37 9.24 22.62 -14.38
CA LEU A 37 8.27 21.65 -13.87
C LEU A 37 8.81 20.22 -13.84
N ILE A 38 9.40 19.78 -14.96
CA ILE A 38 10.07 18.48 -15.06
C ILE A 38 11.22 18.42 -14.06
N GLY A 39 12.00 19.50 -13.90
CA GLY A 39 13.07 19.58 -12.92
C GLY A 39 12.59 19.35 -11.47
N GLU A 40 11.54 20.05 -11.05
CA GLU A 40 11.00 19.93 -9.69
C GLU A 40 10.39 18.54 -9.43
N VAL A 41 9.69 17.96 -10.40
CA VAL A 41 9.13 16.60 -10.28
C VAL A 41 10.23 15.55 -10.30
N PHE A 42 11.26 15.75 -11.12
CA PHE A 42 12.42 14.88 -11.18
C PHE A 42 13.17 14.87 -9.86
N GLU A 43 13.39 16.04 -9.24
CA GLU A 43 14.05 16.17 -7.95
C GLU A 43 13.23 15.50 -6.84
N GLU A 44 11.92 15.76 -6.75
CA GLU A 44 11.02 15.15 -5.76
C GLU A 44 10.99 13.61 -5.88
N LEU A 45 10.94 13.08 -7.10
CA LEU A 45 11.00 11.63 -7.34
C LEU A 45 12.39 11.04 -7.10
N ALA A 46 13.47 11.79 -7.37
CA ALA A 46 14.84 11.37 -7.08
C ALA A 46 15.11 11.29 -5.56
N GLU A 47 14.67 12.30 -4.81
CA GLU A 47 14.81 12.38 -3.35
C GLU A 47 14.09 11.23 -2.63
N SER A 48 13.04 10.69 -3.24
CA SER A 48 12.33 9.49 -2.73
C SER A 48 13.23 8.26 -2.61
N GLY A 49 14.31 8.20 -3.38
CA GLY A 49 15.18 7.02 -3.48
C GLY A 49 14.51 5.78 -4.05
N ARG A 50 13.26 5.87 -4.58
CA ARG A 50 12.51 4.73 -5.12
C ARG A 50 12.79 4.45 -6.60
N PHE A 51 13.28 5.45 -7.33
CA PHE A 51 13.50 5.38 -8.78
C PHE A 51 14.94 5.77 -9.13
N GLN A 52 15.49 5.13 -10.16
CA GLN A 52 16.68 5.64 -10.82
C GLN A 52 16.23 6.62 -11.91
N MET A 53 16.34 7.91 -11.64
CA MET A 53 15.85 8.91 -12.58
C MET A 53 16.73 8.97 -13.85
N VAL A 54 16.09 8.94 -15.01
CA VAL A 54 16.73 9.01 -16.33
C VAL A 54 16.48 10.40 -16.92
N ALA A 55 17.55 11.19 -17.04
CA ALA A 55 17.48 12.49 -17.70
C ALA A 55 17.34 12.31 -19.22
N LEU A 56 16.24 12.80 -19.77
CA LEU A 56 15.96 12.77 -21.21
C LEU A 56 16.51 14.00 -21.96
N GLY A 57 16.78 15.11 -21.27
CA GLY A 57 17.20 16.36 -21.91
C GLY A 57 16.11 16.89 -22.83
N ASP A 58 16.45 17.27 -24.05
CA ASP A 58 15.47 17.77 -25.04
C ASP A 58 14.42 16.72 -25.45
N ASP A 59 14.66 15.43 -25.17
CA ASP A 59 13.69 14.36 -25.43
C ASP A 59 12.59 14.26 -24.34
N SER A 60 12.64 15.10 -23.29
CA SER A 60 11.60 15.16 -22.25
C SER A 60 10.32 15.88 -22.70
N PHE A 61 10.31 16.43 -23.91
CA PHE A 61 9.19 17.17 -24.48
C PHE A 61 8.64 16.38 -25.66
N LEU A 62 7.37 15.98 -25.58
CA LEU A 62 6.71 15.26 -26.67
C LEU A 62 5.58 16.11 -27.25
N ASP A 63 5.92 16.90 -28.28
CA ASP A 63 4.95 17.56 -29.15
C ASP A 63 4.45 16.56 -30.20
N THR A 64 3.58 15.64 -29.75
CA THR A 64 3.09 14.52 -30.56
C THR A 64 1.60 14.33 -30.38
N SER A 65 0.89 13.96 -31.45
CA SER A 65 -0.52 13.60 -31.36
C SER A 65 -0.70 12.39 -30.43
N PRO A 66 -1.87 12.21 -29.78
CA PRO A 66 -2.13 11.06 -28.91
C PRO A 66 -1.80 9.70 -29.54
N ASP A 67 -2.02 9.57 -30.87
CA ASP A 67 -1.74 8.35 -31.63
C ASP A 67 -0.24 8.06 -31.81
N SER A 68 0.62 9.10 -31.72
CA SER A 68 2.08 9.01 -31.90
C SER A 68 2.88 9.11 -30.59
N LEU A 69 2.22 9.40 -29.48
CA LEU A 69 2.82 9.41 -28.15
C LEU A 69 3.41 8.04 -27.79
N LEU A 70 2.66 6.95 -28.00
CA LEU A 70 3.06 5.61 -27.58
C LEU A 70 4.28 5.08 -28.34
N SER A 71 4.36 5.35 -29.64
CA SER A 71 5.53 4.97 -30.45
C SER A 71 6.77 5.77 -30.03
N SER A 72 6.60 7.04 -29.66
CA SER A 72 7.67 7.90 -29.16
C SER A 72 8.20 7.40 -27.82
N LEU A 73 7.32 7.10 -26.86
CA LEU A 73 7.70 6.55 -25.56
C LEU A 73 8.42 5.20 -25.69
N ARG A 74 7.95 4.29 -26.56
CA ARG A 74 8.63 3.01 -26.83
C ARG A 74 10.03 3.20 -27.40
N THR A 75 10.19 4.15 -28.31
CA THR A 75 11.48 4.48 -28.92
C THR A 75 12.44 5.05 -27.88
N LEU A 76 11.96 5.95 -27.02
CA LEU A 76 12.73 6.51 -25.91
C LEU A 76 13.11 5.45 -24.89
N ALA A 77 12.21 4.53 -24.54
CA ALA A 77 12.48 3.43 -23.63
C ALA A 77 13.62 2.56 -24.15
N ALA A 78 13.54 2.15 -25.43
CA ALA A 78 14.58 1.33 -26.06
C ALA A 78 15.93 2.06 -26.16
N THR A 79 15.92 3.37 -26.40
CA THR A 79 17.14 4.17 -26.62
C THR A 79 17.83 4.57 -25.33
N ARG A 80 17.05 4.93 -24.30
CA ARG A 80 17.54 5.50 -23.03
C ARG A 80 17.49 4.51 -21.86
N GLY A 81 16.96 3.31 -22.09
CA GLY A 81 16.77 2.30 -21.05
C GLY A 81 15.84 2.79 -19.96
N VAL A 82 14.66 3.28 -20.33
CA VAL A 82 13.63 3.74 -19.39
C VAL A 82 12.62 2.61 -19.19
N ASP A 83 12.34 2.29 -17.94
CA ASP A 83 11.36 1.26 -17.58
C ASP A 83 9.95 1.87 -17.46
N ILE A 84 9.85 3.10 -16.95
CA ILE A 84 8.58 3.80 -16.68
C ILE A 84 8.68 5.28 -17.09
N PHE A 85 7.64 5.78 -17.75
CA PHE A 85 7.47 7.22 -18.03
C PHE A 85 6.36 7.80 -17.16
N LEU A 86 6.63 8.92 -16.49
CA LEU A 86 5.59 9.81 -15.99
C LEU A 86 5.39 10.90 -17.03
N THR A 87 4.29 10.83 -17.76
CA THR A 87 3.88 11.90 -18.67
C THR A 87 2.96 12.87 -17.93
N MET A 88 3.29 14.15 -17.97
CA MET A 88 2.52 15.20 -17.30
C MET A 88 1.82 16.07 -18.33
N GLU A 89 0.60 16.47 -18.01
CA GLU A 89 -0.21 17.42 -18.78
C GLU A 89 -0.74 18.45 -17.79
N ILE A 90 -0.49 19.72 -18.05
CA ILE A 90 -0.98 20.82 -17.21
C ILE A 90 -2.21 21.41 -17.88
N LEU A 91 -3.34 21.41 -17.18
CA LEU A 91 -4.56 21.95 -17.74
C LEU A 91 -4.59 23.48 -17.60
N THR A 92 -5.18 24.12 -18.61
CA THR A 92 -5.35 25.58 -18.62
C THR A 92 -6.00 26.08 -17.31
N PRO A 93 -5.39 27.08 -16.62
CA PRO A 93 -5.89 27.57 -15.34
C PRO A 93 -7.32 28.08 -15.42
N ARG A 94 -8.18 27.63 -14.49
CA ARG A 94 -9.55 28.12 -14.37
C ARG A 94 -9.59 29.33 -13.45
N GLN A 95 -10.24 30.40 -13.89
CA GLN A 95 -10.44 31.62 -13.11
C GLN A 95 -11.94 31.85 -12.87
N SER A 96 -12.31 32.16 -11.63
CA SER A 96 -13.69 32.47 -11.26
C SER A 96 -13.71 33.67 -10.32
N ASP A 97 -14.49 34.70 -10.67
CA ASP A 97 -14.65 35.90 -9.86
C ASP A 97 -15.98 35.87 -9.09
N ARG A 98 -15.94 36.18 -7.79
CA ARG A 98 -17.11 36.27 -6.91
C ARG A 98 -17.09 37.58 -6.13
N THR A 99 -18.12 38.40 -6.29
CA THR A 99 -18.28 39.64 -5.50
C THR A 99 -19.17 39.41 -4.28
N LEU A 100 -18.67 39.78 -3.10
CA LEU A 100 -19.37 39.69 -1.82
C LEU A 100 -19.51 41.07 -1.18
N LEU A 101 -20.64 41.32 -0.52
CA LEU A 101 -20.86 42.53 0.27
C LEU A 101 -20.27 42.34 1.67
N ARG A 102 -19.33 43.19 2.07
CA ARG A 102 -18.73 43.19 3.42
C ARG A 102 -18.57 44.62 3.92
N ASN A 103 -19.20 44.94 5.05
CA ASN A 103 -19.14 46.26 5.70
C ASN A 103 -19.39 47.44 4.73
N ASP A 104 -20.54 47.42 4.04
CA ASP A 104 -20.96 48.43 3.05
C ASP A 104 -20.03 48.62 1.83
N SER A 105 -19.06 47.72 1.64
CA SER A 105 -18.16 47.69 0.49
C SER A 105 -18.35 46.40 -0.33
N LEU A 106 -18.29 46.53 -1.66
CA LEU A 106 -18.24 45.38 -2.57
C LEU A 106 -16.78 44.92 -2.68
N ILE A 107 -16.51 43.69 -2.24
CA ILE A 107 -15.19 43.04 -2.37
C ILE A 107 -15.32 41.90 -3.38
N THR A 108 -14.52 41.95 -4.44
CA THR A 108 -14.42 40.84 -5.40
C THR A 108 -13.27 39.94 -5.03
N TYR A 109 -13.55 38.65 -4.89
CA TYR A 109 -12.58 37.59 -4.74
C TYR A 109 -12.41 36.89 -6.10
N ARG A 110 -11.17 36.60 -6.47
CA ARG A 110 -10.82 35.79 -7.63
C ARG A 110 -10.27 34.46 -7.14
N THR A 111 -10.85 33.36 -7.58
CA THR A 111 -10.35 32.01 -7.37
C THR A 111 -9.64 31.54 -8.63
N ILE A 112 -8.45 30.98 -8.45
CA ILE A 112 -7.63 30.40 -9.52
C ILE A 112 -7.33 28.96 -9.15
N SER A 113 -7.60 28.08 -10.11
CA SER A 113 -7.41 26.63 -9.98
C SER A 113 -6.48 26.16 -11.09
N VAL A 114 -5.39 25.50 -10.73
CA VAL A 114 -4.44 24.87 -11.65
C VAL A 114 -4.44 23.38 -11.40
N GLU A 115 -4.76 22.60 -12.44
CA GLU A 115 -4.82 21.14 -12.39
C GLU A 115 -3.68 20.55 -13.20
N VAL A 116 -3.00 19.56 -12.64
CA VAL A 116 -1.94 18.79 -13.29
C VAL A 116 -2.38 17.34 -13.33
N LEU A 117 -2.31 16.73 -14.51
CA LEU A 117 -2.58 15.33 -14.77
C LEU A 117 -1.26 14.61 -15.00
N GLY A 118 -1.06 13.51 -14.30
CA GLY A 118 0.07 12.59 -14.48
C GLY A 118 -0.44 11.25 -14.99
N ARG A 119 0.19 10.72 -16.03
CA ARG A 119 -0.07 9.37 -16.55
C ARG A 119 1.21 8.57 -16.55
N PHE A 120 1.18 7.37 -15.98
CA PHE A 120 2.31 6.46 -15.97
C PHE A 120 2.22 5.52 -17.15
N TYR A 121 3.27 5.46 -17.96
CA TYR A 121 3.38 4.54 -19.08
C TYR A 121 4.55 3.57 -18.87
N SER A 122 4.37 2.30 -19.23
CA SER A 122 5.46 1.34 -19.27
C SER A 122 6.42 1.61 -20.42
N SER A 123 7.59 1.00 -20.40
CA SER A 123 8.51 0.96 -21.54
C SER A 123 7.86 0.42 -22.83
N ALA A 124 6.80 -0.38 -22.69
CA ALA A 124 5.97 -0.87 -23.79
C ALA A 124 4.84 0.10 -24.21
N GLY A 125 4.76 1.31 -23.64
CA GLY A 125 3.75 2.30 -23.98
C GLY A 125 2.33 1.92 -23.53
N ASN A 126 2.18 1.08 -22.51
CA ASN A 126 0.87 0.81 -21.92
C ASN A 126 0.63 1.79 -20.76
N LEU A 127 -0.59 2.30 -20.64
CA LEU A 127 -0.99 3.14 -19.51
C LEU A 127 -1.10 2.28 -18.25
N ILE A 128 -0.19 2.49 -17.31
CA ILE A 128 -0.11 1.79 -16.01
C ILE A 128 -1.05 2.44 -14.98
N GLY A 129 -1.19 3.76 -15.01
CA GLY A 129 -1.98 4.49 -14.02
C GLY A 129 -2.11 5.97 -14.31
N THR A 130 -3.08 6.62 -13.66
CA THR A 130 -3.33 8.05 -13.81
C THR A 130 -3.51 8.69 -12.44
N ILE A 131 -2.86 9.82 -12.24
CA ILE A 131 -2.97 10.64 -11.04
C ILE A 131 -3.32 12.07 -11.44
N SER A 132 -4.05 12.79 -10.58
CA SER A 132 -4.30 14.20 -10.77
C SER A 132 -4.12 14.95 -9.46
N ASN A 133 -3.71 16.21 -9.58
CA ASN A 133 -3.66 17.14 -8.47
C ASN A 133 -4.17 18.51 -8.89
N THR A 134 -4.87 19.18 -7.97
CA THR A 134 -5.46 20.50 -8.22
C THR A 134 -5.11 21.42 -7.05
N VAL A 135 -4.53 22.57 -7.36
CA VAL A 135 -4.24 23.62 -6.38
C VAL A 135 -5.17 24.80 -6.63
N GLU A 136 -5.89 25.21 -5.59
CA GLU A 136 -6.83 26.34 -5.64
C GLU A 136 -6.43 27.45 -4.67
N ARG A 137 -6.50 28.71 -5.14
CA ARG A 137 -6.27 29.90 -4.31
C ARG A 137 -7.29 30.98 -4.58
N GLU A 138 -7.79 31.60 -3.50
CA GLU A 138 -8.72 32.72 -3.52
C GLU A 138 -8.00 34.00 -3.07
N GLU A 139 -8.12 35.08 -3.84
CA GLU A 139 -7.47 36.37 -3.57
C GLU A 139 -8.43 37.55 -3.78
N THR A 140 -8.25 38.65 -3.03
CA THR A 140 -9.10 39.87 -3.14
C THR A 140 -8.58 40.87 -4.18
N LEU A 141 -9.46 41.37 -5.06
CA LEU A 141 -9.21 42.49 -5.98
C LEU A 141 -9.44 43.87 -5.29
N PRO A 142 -8.76 44.98 -5.67
CA PRO A 142 -7.98 45.19 -6.90
C PRO A 142 -6.48 45.37 -6.58
N TYR A 143 -5.79 44.31 -6.15
CA TYR A 143 -4.33 44.41 -6.05
C TYR A 143 -3.72 44.23 -7.44
N HIS A 144 -2.69 45.04 -7.75
CA HIS A 144 -1.85 44.98 -8.96
C HIS A 144 -1.00 43.70 -9.05
N TYR A 145 -1.48 42.61 -8.46
CA TYR A 145 -0.83 41.33 -8.40
C TYR A 145 -1.44 40.48 -9.51
N THR A 146 -0.67 40.26 -10.57
CA THR A 146 -0.97 39.19 -11.53
C THR A 146 -0.73 37.88 -10.79
N PRO A 147 -1.75 37.03 -10.63
CA PRO A 147 -1.59 35.76 -9.94
C PRO A 147 -0.54 34.89 -10.63
N ASP A 148 0.37 34.36 -9.84
CA ASP A 148 1.50 33.56 -10.32
C ASP A 148 1.04 32.13 -10.63
N THR A 149 0.37 31.97 -11.78
CA THR A 149 -0.09 30.66 -12.30
C THR A 149 1.07 29.68 -12.46
N HIS A 150 2.27 30.19 -12.74
CA HIS A 150 3.50 29.41 -12.80
C HIS A 150 3.84 28.79 -11.44
N ARG A 151 3.83 29.58 -10.35
CA ARG A 151 4.04 29.05 -9.00
C ARG A 151 3.00 28.00 -8.61
N TYR A 152 1.74 28.19 -9.02
CA TYR A 152 0.67 27.21 -8.72
C TYR A 152 0.82 25.91 -9.51
N ALA A 153 1.27 25.97 -10.76
CA ALA A 153 1.60 24.78 -11.56
C ALA A 153 2.72 23.97 -10.91
N ILE A 154 3.81 24.62 -10.48
CA ILE A 154 4.93 23.95 -9.79
C ILE A 154 4.47 23.26 -8.51
N LEU A 155 3.71 23.97 -7.66
CA LEU A 155 3.18 23.39 -6.42
C LEU A 155 2.30 22.16 -6.69
N SER A 156 1.42 22.26 -7.69
CA SER A 156 0.53 21.15 -8.05
C SER A 156 1.32 19.93 -8.56
N ALA A 157 2.33 20.15 -9.41
CA ALA A 157 3.17 19.08 -9.95
C ALA A 157 4.03 18.39 -8.88
N ARG A 158 4.59 19.15 -7.92
CA ARG A 158 5.34 18.57 -6.79
C ARG A 158 4.48 17.72 -5.88
N GLU A 159 3.28 18.19 -5.57
CA GLU A 159 2.34 17.42 -4.74
C GLU A 159 1.84 16.17 -5.48
N LEU A 160 1.64 16.24 -6.79
CA LEU A 160 1.38 15.08 -7.64
C LEU A 160 2.52 14.06 -7.57
N ALA A 161 3.77 14.51 -7.71
CA ALA A 161 4.96 13.67 -7.60
C ALA A 161 5.03 12.98 -6.22
N SER A 162 4.86 13.75 -5.15
CA SER A 162 4.84 13.26 -3.76
C SER A 162 3.77 12.17 -3.55
N ARG A 163 2.56 12.38 -4.08
CA ARG A 163 1.48 11.39 -4.01
C ARG A 163 1.77 10.14 -4.84
N SER A 164 2.38 10.29 -6.02
CA SER A 164 2.75 9.16 -6.87
C SER A 164 3.81 8.24 -6.26
N ILE A 165 4.67 8.77 -5.38
CA ILE A 165 5.63 7.95 -4.61
C ILE A 165 4.89 6.93 -3.73
N LEU A 166 3.70 7.25 -3.25
CA LEU A 166 2.92 6.36 -2.38
C LEU A 166 2.12 5.31 -3.17
N GLU A 167 1.74 5.63 -4.42
CA GLU A 167 0.96 4.76 -5.31
C GLU A 167 1.88 4.05 -6.32
N VAL A 168 2.40 2.84 -6.00
CA VAL A 168 3.16 2.05 -6.99
C VAL A 168 2.37 0.82 -7.45
N PHE A 169 2.09 0.84 -8.75
CA PHE A 169 1.26 -0.05 -9.57
C PHE A 169 2.02 -1.32 -10.03
N PRO A 170 1.32 -2.35 -10.55
CA PRO A 170 1.91 -3.65 -10.89
C PRO A 170 2.90 -3.57 -12.06
N ILE A 171 3.89 -4.47 -12.06
CA ILE A 171 4.83 -4.61 -13.19
C ILE A 171 4.08 -5.11 -14.44
N GLU A 172 4.16 -4.38 -15.54
CA GLU A 172 3.64 -4.81 -16.85
C GLU A 172 4.76 -5.01 -17.87
N ILE A 173 4.80 -6.16 -18.52
CA ILE A 173 5.82 -6.54 -19.50
C ILE A 173 5.14 -7.03 -20.76
N THR A 174 5.30 -6.30 -21.86
CA THR A 174 4.82 -6.74 -23.16
C THR A 174 5.91 -7.50 -23.92
N PHE A 175 5.57 -8.66 -24.47
CA PHE A 175 6.46 -9.47 -25.26
C PHE A 175 5.70 -10.29 -26.31
N THR A 176 6.44 -10.89 -27.25
CA THR A 176 5.87 -11.79 -28.25
C THR A 176 5.73 -13.18 -27.65
N ALA A 177 4.51 -13.72 -27.66
CA ALA A 177 4.23 -15.08 -27.21
C ALA A 177 5.05 -16.09 -28.03
N SER A 178 5.54 -17.11 -27.31
CA SER A 178 6.02 -18.35 -27.89
C SER A 178 5.03 -19.46 -27.52
N ASP A 179 4.89 -20.45 -28.41
CA ASP A 179 4.13 -21.69 -28.15
C ASP A 179 4.80 -22.66 -27.17
N SER A 180 5.99 -22.33 -26.68
CA SER A 180 6.74 -23.16 -25.74
C SER A 180 6.18 -23.06 -24.32
N GLU A 181 6.12 -24.19 -23.59
CA GLU A 181 5.68 -24.20 -22.17
C GLU A 181 6.62 -23.40 -21.26
N VAL A 182 7.89 -23.30 -21.63
CA VAL A 182 8.91 -22.49 -20.97
C VAL A 182 9.47 -21.51 -22.00
N PHE A 183 9.41 -20.23 -21.68
CA PHE A 183 9.81 -19.15 -22.59
C PHE A 183 10.55 -18.05 -21.84
N THR A 184 11.23 -17.18 -22.58
CA THR A 184 11.97 -16.05 -22.00
C THR A 184 11.11 -14.80 -22.07
N ILE A 185 10.98 -14.10 -20.96
CA ILE A 185 10.40 -12.75 -20.92
C ILE A 185 11.53 -11.71 -20.90
N PRO A 186 11.36 -10.57 -21.60
CA PRO A 186 12.39 -9.53 -21.73
C PRO A 186 12.41 -8.61 -20.49
N ALA A 187 12.34 -9.20 -19.30
CA ALA A 187 12.40 -8.48 -18.05
C ALA A 187 13.00 -9.37 -16.95
N GLY A 188 13.81 -8.77 -16.09
CA GLY A 188 14.66 -9.45 -15.12
C GLY A 188 14.67 -8.79 -13.75
N ILE A 189 15.72 -9.07 -12.99
CA ILE A 189 15.95 -8.51 -11.65
C ILE A 189 15.98 -6.98 -11.70
N ASP A 190 16.50 -6.39 -12.79
CA ASP A 190 16.56 -4.93 -12.96
C ASP A 190 15.15 -4.31 -13.05
N GLN A 191 14.15 -5.09 -13.48
CA GLN A 191 12.73 -4.71 -13.55
C GLN A 191 11.93 -5.18 -12.31
N GLY A 192 12.60 -5.61 -11.24
CA GLY A 192 11.95 -6.08 -10.02
C GLY A 192 11.39 -7.50 -10.09
N ILE A 193 11.70 -8.26 -11.15
CA ILE A 193 11.25 -9.65 -11.30
C ILE A 193 12.20 -10.58 -10.57
N SER A 194 11.61 -11.48 -9.77
CA SER A 194 12.35 -12.50 -9.06
C SER A 194 11.84 -13.89 -9.40
N LYS A 195 12.68 -14.89 -9.11
CA LYS A 195 12.27 -16.28 -9.18
C LYS A 195 11.05 -16.50 -8.27
N GLY A 196 9.98 -17.05 -8.85
CA GLY A 196 8.72 -17.31 -8.17
C GLY A 196 7.63 -16.27 -8.46
N THR A 197 7.96 -15.11 -9.05
CA THR A 197 6.95 -14.10 -9.44
C THR A 197 5.90 -14.73 -10.36
N VAL A 198 4.62 -14.43 -10.11
CA VAL A 198 3.48 -14.90 -10.92
C VAL A 198 2.88 -13.72 -11.67
N MET A 199 2.57 -13.91 -12.95
CA MET A 199 2.00 -12.85 -13.79
C MET A 199 0.82 -13.39 -14.59
N ALA A 200 -0.23 -12.58 -14.74
CA ALA A 200 -1.32 -12.86 -15.66
C ALA A 200 -0.93 -12.40 -17.06
N LEU A 201 -1.22 -13.21 -18.05
CA LEU A 201 -1.01 -12.92 -19.45
C LEU A 201 -2.34 -12.53 -20.09
N VAL A 202 -2.33 -11.40 -20.79
CA VAL A 202 -3.46 -10.93 -21.58
C VAL A 202 -2.94 -10.48 -22.94
N ALA A 203 -3.59 -10.93 -24.01
CA ALA A 203 -3.29 -10.45 -25.35
C ALA A 203 -3.45 -8.92 -25.42
N SER A 204 -2.44 -8.25 -25.97
CA SER A 204 -2.49 -6.80 -26.16
C SER A 204 -2.97 -6.48 -27.58
N PRO A 205 -4.13 -5.86 -27.76
CA PRO A 205 -4.57 -5.43 -29.09
C PRO A 205 -3.66 -4.30 -29.57
N THR A 206 -3.10 -4.44 -30.78
CA THR A 206 -2.42 -3.33 -31.48
C THR A 206 -3.37 -2.56 -32.40
N GLY A 207 -4.66 -2.92 -32.45
CA GLY A 207 -5.69 -2.33 -33.31
C GLY A 207 -6.88 -3.27 -33.50
N ILE A 208 -7.83 -2.89 -34.38
CA ILE A 208 -8.90 -3.79 -34.84
C ILE A 208 -8.26 -4.86 -35.74
N PRO A 209 -8.42 -6.16 -35.45
CA PRO A 209 -7.87 -7.21 -36.30
C PRO A 209 -8.39 -7.14 -37.73
N GLU A 210 -7.47 -7.10 -38.70
CA GLU A 210 -7.81 -7.07 -40.13
C GLU A 210 -8.13 -8.47 -40.69
N ASP A 211 -7.72 -9.53 -39.97
CA ASP A 211 -7.88 -10.92 -40.38
C ASP A 211 -8.17 -11.89 -39.22
N ILE A 212 -8.45 -13.15 -39.57
CA ILE A 212 -8.74 -14.22 -38.60
C ILE A 212 -7.55 -14.50 -37.66
N PHE A 213 -6.31 -14.33 -38.14
CA PHE A 213 -5.11 -14.55 -37.32
C PHE A 213 -4.98 -13.50 -36.22
N GLY A 214 -5.29 -12.23 -36.50
CA GLY A 214 -5.36 -11.18 -35.49
C GLY A 214 -6.41 -11.47 -34.41
N TYR A 215 -7.58 -11.98 -34.79
CA TYR A 215 -8.59 -12.44 -33.82
C TYR A 215 -8.14 -13.66 -33.02
N GLN A 216 -7.30 -14.53 -33.60
CA GLN A 216 -6.71 -15.64 -32.87
C GLN A 216 -5.70 -15.14 -31.85
N HIS A 217 -4.79 -14.23 -32.18
CA HIS A 217 -3.82 -13.66 -31.22
C HIS A 217 -4.47 -13.03 -29.99
N LEU A 218 -5.66 -12.42 -30.13
CA LEU A 218 -6.44 -11.89 -29.00
C LEU A 218 -6.95 -12.94 -28.01
N ARG A 219 -6.88 -14.23 -28.37
CA ARG A 219 -7.24 -15.34 -27.48
C ARG A 219 -6.11 -15.73 -26.55
N SER A 220 -4.90 -15.19 -26.73
CA SER A 220 -3.76 -15.45 -25.85
C SER A 220 -4.06 -14.93 -24.44
N ARG A 221 -4.10 -15.83 -23.47
CA ARG A 221 -4.33 -15.53 -22.06
C ARG A 221 -3.82 -16.65 -21.18
N GLY A 222 -3.39 -16.33 -19.98
CA GLY A 222 -2.91 -17.35 -19.07
C GLY A 222 -2.30 -16.81 -17.79
N ILE A 223 -1.63 -17.69 -17.06
CA ILE A 223 -0.85 -17.36 -15.86
C ILE A 223 0.53 -17.95 -16.08
N LEU A 224 1.57 -17.14 -15.91
CA LEU A 224 2.96 -17.59 -15.93
C LEU A 224 3.59 -17.50 -14.54
N GLN A 225 4.62 -18.31 -14.32
CA GLN A 225 5.49 -18.24 -13.15
C GLN A 225 6.94 -18.12 -13.58
N ILE A 226 7.68 -17.23 -12.95
CA ILE A 226 9.10 -17.04 -13.19
C ILE A 226 9.91 -18.16 -12.53
N MET A 227 10.64 -18.92 -13.35
CA MET A 227 11.45 -20.07 -12.94
C MET A 227 12.86 -19.65 -12.54
N ASP A 228 13.40 -18.63 -13.22
CA ASP A 228 14.73 -18.06 -12.98
C ASP A 228 14.77 -16.63 -13.52
N SER A 229 15.54 -15.75 -12.88
CA SER A 229 15.65 -14.33 -13.25
C SER A 229 17.11 -13.93 -13.39
N ARG A 230 17.45 -13.30 -14.52
CA ARG A 230 18.73 -12.61 -14.74
C ARG A 230 18.50 -11.11 -14.74
N SER A 231 19.53 -10.29 -14.94
CA SER A 231 19.42 -8.82 -14.88
C SER A 231 18.32 -8.28 -15.81
N THR A 232 18.33 -8.68 -17.09
CA THR A 232 17.44 -8.10 -18.13
C THR A 232 16.40 -9.06 -18.70
N HIS A 233 16.40 -10.32 -18.29
CA HIS A 233 15.46 -11.33 -18.80
C HIS A 233 15.22 -12.41 -17.75
N SER A 234 14.03 -13.02 -17.82
CA SER A 234 13.64 -14.11 -16.93
C SER A 234 13.11 -15.27 -17.73
N THR A 235 13.32 -16.47 -17.22
CA THR A 235 12.71 -17.69 -17.78
C THR A 235 11.38 -17.90 -17.07
N ALA A 236 10.30 -17.98 -17.82
CA ALA A 236 8.94 -18.13 -17.33
C ALA A 236 8.35 -19.46 -17.80
N ARG A 237 7.46 -20.03 -17.00
CA ARG A 237 6.67 -21.21 -17.35
C ARG A 237 5.19 -20.84 -17.39
N LEU A 238 4.47 -21.25 -18.42
CA LEU A 238 3.00 -21.13 -18.45
C LEU A 238 2.40 -22.17 -17.48
N LEU A 239 1.68 -21.71 -16.46
CA LEU A 239 0.97 -22.57 -15.52
C LEU A 239 -0.42 -22.95 -16.03
N SER A 240 -1.09 -22.02 -16.70
CA SER A 240 -2.46 -22.20 -17.20
C SER A 240 -2.72 -21.23 -18.35
N GLY A 241 -3.62 -21.63 -19.27
CA GLY A 241 -4.04 -20.82 -20.40
C GLY A 241 -3.48 -21.28 -21.74
N LEU A 242 -3.54 -20.39 -22.72
CA LEU A 242 -3.08 -20.62 -24.08
C LEU A 242 -2.33 -19.37 -24.55
N LEU A 243 -1.12 -19.57 -25.07
CA LEU A 243 -0.38 -18.57 -25.82
C LEU A 243 -0.37 -18.99 -27.28
N ILE A 244 -0.69 -18.06 -28.17
CA ILE A 244 -0.59 -18.26 -29.62
C ILE A 244 0.69 -17.58 -30.09
N ASP A 245 1.56 -18.38 -30.71
CA ASP A 245 2.87 -17.98 -31.19
C ASP A 245 2.79 -16.73 -32.08
N GLY A 246 3.75 -15.81 -31.89
CA GLY A 246 3.82 -14.57 -32.66
C GLY A 246 2.84 -13.47 -32.22
N GLY A 247 1.88 -13.76 -31.33
CA GLY A 247 0.96 -12.76 -30.78
C GLY A 247 1.60 -11.87 -29.71
N THR A 248 1.24 -10.59 -29.67
CA THR A 248 1.69 -9.67 -28.61
C THR A 248 0.88 -9.94 -27.32
N VAL A 249 1.58 -10.22 -26.22
CA VAL A 249 0.99 -10.46 -24.90
C VAL A 249 1.62 -9.53 -23.88
N THR A 250 0.80 -9.04 -22.96
CA THR A 250 1.26 -8.31 -21.78
C THR A 250 1.14 -9.21 -20.57
N ALA A 251 2.27 -9.47 -19.91
CA ALA A 251 2.31 -10.03 -18.57
C ALA A 251 2.10 -8.89 -17.57
N ILE A 252 1.07 -9.00 -16.75
CA ILE A 252 0.75 -8.07 -15.69
C ILE A 252 1.00 -8.81 -14.39
N GLU A 253 1.83 -8.25 -13.51
CA GLU A 253 2.00 -8.74 -12.16
C GLU A 253 0.64 -8.75 -11.47
N GLN A 254 0.11 -9.96 -11.23
CA GLN A 254 -1.10 -10.13 -10.44
C GLN A 254 -0.72 -10.10 -8.96
N SER A 255 -0.18 -8.98 -8.48
CA SER A 255 0.09 -8.84 -7.06
C SER A 255 -1.14 -8.28 -6.36
N ALA A 256 -2.11 -9.16 -6.08
CA ALA A 256 -3.00 -8.98 -4.93
C ALA A 256 -2.72 -10.11 -3.92
N PRO A 257 -1.46 -10.27 -3.46
CA PRO A 257 -1.13 -11.38 -2.59
C PRO A 257 -1.95 -11.29 -1.31
N ALA A 258 -2.50 -12.43 -0.92
CA ALA A 258 -3.04 -12.58 0.42
C ALA A 258 -1.91 -13.02 1.35
N ILE A 259 -1.69 -12.28 2.41
CA ILE A 259 -0.80 -12.60 3.51
C ILE A 259 -1.65 -13.34 4.55
N LEU A 260 -1.29 -14.59 4.82
CA LEU A 260 -1.78 -15.31 5.99
C LEU A 260 -0.69 -15.26 7.06
N PHE A 261 -1.02 -14.84 8.27
CA PHE A 261 -0.05 -14.80 9.36
C PHE A 261 -0.60 -15.41 10.64
N LEU A 262 0.30 -16.06 11.35
CA LEU A 262 0.08 -16.59 12.69
C LEU A 262 1.08 -15.92 13.61
N GLU A 263 0.58 -15.16 14.57
CA GLU A 263 1.42 -14.40 15.49
C GLU A 263 1.04 -14.64 16.94
N TYR A 264 2.07 -14.52 17.76
CA TYR A 264 1.98 -14.47 19.21
C TYR A 264 2.18 -13.03 19.65
N ALA A 265 1.26 -12.52 20.47
CA ALA A 265 1.29 -11.18 20.98
C ALA A 265 1.27 -11.19 22.51
N GLY A 266 2.12 -10.36 23.12
CA GLY A 266 2.02 -9.97 24.52
C GLY A 266 1.41 -8.58 24.59
N ILE A 267 0.30 -8.43 25.32
CA ILE A 267 -0.36 -7.14 25.53
C ILE A 267 -0.30 -6.81 27.01
N ALA A 268 0.18 -5.61 27.34
CA ALA A 268 0.14 -5.13 28.71
C ALA A 268 -1.32 -4.97 29.14
N MET A 269 -1.66 -5.35 30.37
CA MET A 269 -3.01 -5.24 30.92
C MET A 269 -3.01 -4.34 32.17
N SER A 270 -4.15 -3.71 32.40
CA SER A 270 -4.48 -3.05 33.66
C SER A 270 -5.71 -3.75 34.22
N SER A 271 -5.65 -4.15 35.48
CA SER A 271 -6.74 -4.85 36.15
C SER A 271 -6.96 -4.29 37.54
N GLU A 272 -8.22 -4.27 37.97
CA GLU A 272 -8.57 -4.12 39.38
C GLU A 272 -8.94 -5.49 39.94
N PRO A 273 -8.22 -5.96 40.99
CA PRO A 273 -8.46 -7.27 41.56
C PRO A 273 -9.82 -7.30 42.29
N GLY A 274 -10.56 -8.39 42.05
CA GLY A 274 -11.75 -8.73 42.81
C GLY A 274 -11.45 -9.53 44.07
N ALA A 275 -12.46 -10.16 44.65
CA ALA A 275 -12.29 -10.88 45.90
C ALA A 275 -11.51 -12.19 45.68
N GLY A 276 -10.19 -12.16 45.93
CA GLY A 276 -9.36 -13.37 45.97
C GLY A 276 -8.04 -13.29 45.20
N LEU A 277 -7.76 -12.19 44.51
CA LEU A 277 -6.43 -11.89 43.98
C LEU A 277 -5.68 -10.99 44.96
N GLU A 278 -4.40 -11.28 45.20
CA GLU A 278 -3.51 -10.33 45.88
C GLU A 278 -3.19 -9.19 44.91
N ASP A 279 -3.07 -7.99 45.46
CA ASP A 279 -2.86 -6.75 44.71
C ASP A 279 -1.43 -6.74 44.18
N ASP A 280 -1.21 -7.30 42.97
CA ASP A 280 0.10 -7.19 42.34
C ASP A 280 0.07 -7.18 40.81
N ALA A 281 0.75 -6.13 40.32
CA ALA A 281 1.46 -5.99 39.06
C ALA A 281 0.68 -5.96 37.73
N SER A 282 1.21 -5.13 36.83
CA SER A 282 0.86 -5.10 35.41
C SER A 282 1.00 -6.49 34.79
N ASP A 283 -0.12 -7.13 34.52
CA ASP A 283 -0.14 -8.42 33.89
C ASP A 283 0.07 -8.32 32.38
N TRP A 284 0.68 -9.35 31.81
CA TRP A 284 0.78 -9.51 30.36
C TRP A 284 -0.21 -10.56 29.92
N SER A 285 -1.18 -10.15 29.10
CA SER A 285 -2.04 -11.08 28.39
C SER A 285 -1.28 -11.69 27.22
N ASN A 286 -1.36 -13.00 27.10
CA ASN A 286 -0.76 -13.75 26.00
C ASN A 286 -1.84 -14.09 24.98
N ASN A 287 -1.64 -13.63 23.76
CA ASN A 287 -2.60 -13.76 22.69
C ASN A 287 -1.98 -14.47 21.49
N VAL A 288 -2.78 -15.27 20.80
CA VAL A 288 -2.49 -15.81 19.48
C VAL A 288 -3.46 -15.19 18.50
N ARG A 289 -2.94 -14.67 17.39
CA ARG A 289 -3.73 -14.09 16.31
C ARG A 289 -3.48 -14.85 15.02
N LEU A 290 -4.57 -15.24 14.36
CA LEU A 290 -4.56 -15.74 12.99
C LEU A 290 -5.21 -14.67 12.12
N GLY A 291 -4.43 -14.08 11.23
CA GLY A 291 -4.87 -12.99 10.37
C GLY A 291 -4.74 -13.31 8.89
N ILE A 292 -5.58 -12.65 8.11
CA ILE A 292 -5.55 -12.66 6.64
C ILE A 292 -5.65 -11.22 6.17
N GLU A 293 -4.69 -10.80 5.36
CA GLU A 293 -4.63 -9.47 4.76
C GLU A 293 -4.36 -9.55 3.27
N THR A 294 -5.02 -8.73 2.46
CA THR A 294 -4.60 -8.47 1.09
C THR A 294 -3.54 -7.39 1.10
N ALA A 295 -2.40 -7.62 0.46
CA ALA A 295 -1.33 -6.62 0.30
C ALA A 295 -1.25 -6.18 -1.16
N LYS A 296 -2.22 -5.38 -1.60
CA LYS A 296 -2.33 -4.92 -2.98
C LYS A 296 -1.80 -3.50 -3.09
N TRP A 297 -0.82 -3.25 -3.95
CA TRP A 297 -0.27 -1.92 -4.22
C TRP A 297 0.32 -1.22 -2.99
N GLY A 298 0.91 -1.99 -2.08
CA GLY A 298 1.39 -1.45 -0.80
C GLY A 298 0.26 -1.00 0.13
N LEU A 299 -1.02 -1.23 -0.19
CA LEU A 299 -2.14 -1.15 0.75
C LEU A 299 -2.39 -2.52 1.35
N CYS A 300 -2.54 -2.55 2.67
CA CYS A 300 -2.90 -3.73 3.43
C CYS A 300 -4.34 -3.59 3.91
N PHE A 301 -5.16 -4.59 3.67
CA PHE A 301 -6.53 -4.64 4.17
C PHE A 301 -6.86 -6.05 4.61
N GLY A 302 -7.41 -6.20 5.81
CA GLY A 302 -7.77 -7.51 6.30
C GLY A 302 -8.26 -7.48 7.73
N GLY A 303 -8.03 -8.60 8.40
CA GLY A 303 -8.43 -8.79 9.78
C GLY A 303 -8.02 -10.17 10.27
N GLY A 304 -8.30 -10.40 11.54
CA GLY A 304 -7.92 -11.63 12.19
C GLY A 304 -8.89 -12.04 13.28
N VAL A 305 -8.64 -13.24 13.80
CA VAL A 305 -9.25 -13.74 15.01
C VAL A 305 -8.15 -13.85 16.05
N THR A 306 -8.40 -13.26 17.22
CA THR A 306 -7.51 -13.29 18.37
C THR A 306 -8.07 -14.27 19.41
N ALA A 307 -7.18 -15.01 20.06
CA ALA A 307 -7.50 -15.82 21.23
C ALA A 307 -6.47 -15.53 22.31
N GLY A 308 -6.95 -15.19 23.49
CA GLY A 308 -6.15 -14.64 24.57
C GLY A 308 -6.42 -15.28 25.91
N GLY A 309 -5.43 -15.20 26.78
CA GLY A 309 -5.53 -15.70 28.14
C GLY A 309 -4.77 -14.83 29.13
N LEU A 310 -5.40 -14.65 30.28
CA LEU A 310 -4.81 -14.21 31.54
C LEU A 310 -5.16 -15.28 32.60
N ASP A 311 -4.54 -15.25 33.76
CA ASP A 311 -4.99 -16.09 34.87
C ASP A 311 -6.48 -15.86 35.12
N HIS A 312 -7.26 -16.93 35.30
CA HIS A 312 -8.72 -16.89 35.50
C HIS A 312 -9.55 -16.18 34.41
N SER A 313 -8.97 -15.78 33.28
CA SER A 313 -9.67 -15.03 32.23
C SER A 313 -9.20 -15.44 30.84
N SER A 314 -10.14 -15.48 29.91
CA SER A 314 -9.89 -15.81 28.51
C SER A 314 -10.61 -14.81 27.62
N SER A 315 -10.09 -14.61 26.41
CA SER A 315 -10.74 -13.77 25.42
C SER A 315 -10.70 -14.41 24.05
N ILE A 316 -11.73 -14.11 23.26
CA ILE A 316 -11.75 -14.35 21.82
C ILE A 316 -12.17 -13.05 21.17
N GLY A 317 -11.40 -12.58 20.21
CA GLY A 317 -11.66 -11.32 19.52
C GLY A 317 -11.62 -11.47 18.01
N ILE A 318 -12.18 -10.46 17.36
CA ILE A 318 -12.10 -10.26 15.92
C ILE A 318 -11.58 -8.85 15.71
N ASP A 319 -10.58 -8.72 14.85
CA ASP A 319 -10.00 -7.46 14.49
C ASP A 319 -10.15 -7.18 13.00
N PHE A 320 -10.13 -5.90 12.67
CA PHE A 320 -10.11 -5.40 11.32
C PHE A 320 -9.02 -4.36 11.18
N GLN A 321 -8.17 -4.52 10.16
CA GLN A 321 -6.99 -3.70 9.96
C GLN A 321 -6.89 -3.18 8.53
N PHE A 322 -6.50 -1.92 8.41
CA PHE A 322 -6.18 -1.27 7.15
C PHE A 322 -4.87 -0.51 7.30
N GLY A 323 -4.05 -0.49 6.25
CA GLY A 323 -2.76 0.16 6.34
C GLY A 323 -1.95 0.12 5.06
N THR A 324 -0.65 0.26 5.23
CA THR A 324 0.30 0.27 4.13
C THR A 324 1.52 -0.61 4.43
N ARG A 325 2.05 -1.24 3.40
CA ARG A 325 3.32 -1.96 3.40
C ARG A 325 4.34 -1.18 2.58
N ILE A 326 5.33 -0.64 3.27
CA ILE A 326 6.47 0.08 2.71
C ILE A 326 7.59 -0.93 2.42
N PRO A 327 7.94 -1.19 1.15
CA PRO A 327 9.04 -2.09 0.83
C PRO A 327 10.38 -1.43 1.22
N LEU A 328 11.17 -2.11 2.06
CA LEU A 328 12.52 -1.67 2.42
C LEU A 328 13.58 -2.34 1.52
N ASN A 329 13.36 -3.60 1.15
CA ASN A 329 14.16 -4.35 0.19
C ASN A 329 13.28 -5.41 -0.50
N SER A 330 12.64 -5.05 -1.60
CA SER A 330 11.59 -5.86 -2.23
C SER A 330 12.11 -7.20 -2.80
N PRO A 331 11.35 -8.31 -2.69
CA PRO A 331 10.17 -8.50 -1.85
C PRO A 331 10.53 -8.82 -0.39
N SER A 332 11.81 -9.11 -0.14
CA SER A 332 12.34 -9.77 1.06
C SER A 332 12.15 -9.03 2.39
N LEU A 333 12.12 -7.70 2.40
CA LEU A 333 12.03 -6.89 3.61
C LEU A 333 11.01 -5.77 3.42
N GLY A 334 10.08 -5.65 4.37
CA GLY A 334 9.06 -4.60 4.37
C GLY A 334 8.78 -4.07 5.77
N LEU A 335 8.27 -2.85 5.83
CA LEU A 335 7.66 -2.26 7.03
C LEU A 335 6.17 -2.11 6.77
N ARG A 336 5.35 -2.83 7.52
CA ARG A 336 3.89 -2.71 7.49
C ARG A 336 3.41 -1.83 8.64
N LEU A 337 2.61 -0.83 8.30
CA LEU A 337 1.96 0.09 9.23
C LEU A 337 0.45 -0.07 9.07
N THR A 338 -0.24 -0.54 10.10
CA THR A 338 -1.69 -0.77 10.06
C THR A 338 -2.39 -0.06 11.21
N GLY A 339 -3.66 0.26 11.00
CA GLY A 339 -4.58 0.83 11.97
C GLY A 339 -5.95 0.18 11.84
N GLY A 340 -6.66 0.05 12.95
CA GLY A 340 -7.84 -0.79 12.98
C GLY A 340 -8.63 -0.73 14.27
N ALA A 341 -9.60 -1.65 14.36
CA ALA A 341 -10.43 -1.84 15.53
C ALA A 341 -10.53 -3.33 15.86
N GLU A 342 -10.62 -3.63 17.15
CA GLU A 342 -10.80 -4.96 17.72
C GLU A 342 -12.08 -4.98 18.56
N LEU A 343 -12.84 -6.06 18.42
CA LEU A 343 -13.93 -6.43 19.31
C LEU A 343 -13.55 -7.73 20.01
N ALA A 344 -13.45 -7.71 21.34
CA ALA A 344 -13.07 -8.86 22.16
C ALA A 344 -14.21 -9.28 23.10
N PHE A 345 -14.49 -10.57 23.14
CA PHE A 345 -15.39 -11.21 24.08
C PHE A 345 -14.54 -11.83 25.19
N HIS A 346 -14.75 -11.38 26.42
CA HIS A 346 -14.04 -11.85 27.60
C HIS A 346 -14.91 -12.81 28.40
N MET A 347 -14.28 -13.86 28.92
CA MET A 347 -14.88 -14.80 29.86
C MET A 347 -13.90 -15.01 31.01
N GLN A 348 -14.35 -14.80 32.24
CA GLN A 348 -13.57 -15.13 33.43
C GLN A 348 -14.29 -16.17 34.28
N ASP A 349 -13.50 -16.93 35.03
CA ASP A 349 -14.03 -17.83 36.05
C ASP A 349 -14.75 -17.03 37.14
N VAL A 350 -15.62 -17.71 37.88
CA VAL A 350 -16.41 -17.11 38.96
C VAL A 350 -16.08 -17.82 40.25
N ARG A 351 -15.95 -17.07 41.34
CA ARG A 351 -15.58 -17.62 42.64
C ARG A 351 -16.77 -18.23 43.39
N SER A 352 -17.97 -17.73 43.15
CA SER A 352 -19.19 -18.16 43.84
C SER A 352 -19.66 -19.55 43.38
N ILE A 353 -19.81 -20.48 44.33
CA ILE A 353 -20.35 -21.83 44.09
C ILE A 353 -21.83 -21.80 43.68
N LEU A 354 -22.52 -20.67 43.92
CA LEU A 354 -23.94 -20.49 43.62
C LEU A 354 -24.21 -20.11 42.15
N LEU A 355 -23.16 -19.76 41.40
CA LEU A 355 -23.25 -19.39 40.00
C LEU A 355 -22.97 -20.60 39.10
N ALA A 356 -23.79 -20.75 38.06
CA ALA A 356 -23.76 -21.90 37.17
C ALA A 356 -22.91 -21.66 35.91
N SER A 357 -22.28 -20.49 35.79
CA SER A 357 -21.58 -20.06 34.58
C SER A 357 -20.44 -19.10 34.86
N ASN A 358 -19.55 -18.97 33.87
CA ASN A 358 -18.49 -17.98 33.81
C ASN A 358 -19.06 -16.56 33.65
N ALA A 359 -18.33 -15.56 34.13
CA ALA A 359 -18.67 -14.16 33.96
C ALA A 359 -18.19 -13.67 32.59
N THR A 360 -19.06 -12.99 31.83
CA THR A 360 -18.78 -12.59 30.46
C THR A 360 -18.86 -11.09 30.26
N ALA A 361 -18.03 -10.55 29.38
CA ALA A 361 -18.02 -9.13 29.02
C ALA A 361 -17.54 -8.89 27.59
N ILE A 362 -17.70 -7.67 27.10
CA ILE A 362 -17.28 -7.23 25.77
C ILE A 362 -16.39 -6.01 25.91
N ALA A 363 -15.28 -5.97 25.17
CA ALA A 363 -14.42 -4.82 25.03
C ALA A 363 -14.25 -4.43 23.56
N VAL A 364 -14.06 -3.14 23.32
CA VAL A 364 -13.71 -2.60 22.00
C VAL A 364 -12.40 -1.84 22.14
N ALA A 365 -11.51 -2.03 21.18
CA ALA A 365 -10.24 -1.31 21.12
C ALA A 365 -9.98 -0.75 19.73
N ALA A 366 -9.29 0.40 19.67
CA ALA A 366 -8.59 0.85 18.49
C ALA A 366 -7.14 0.36 18.57
N VAL A 367 -6.62 -0.16 17.47
CA VAL A 367 -5.28 -0.78 17.40
C VAL A 367 -4.50 -0.14 16.27
N ALA A 368 -3.21 0.12 16.48
CA ALA A 368 -2.28 0.53 15.45
C ALA A 368 -0.97 -0.25 15.57
N ASP A 369 -0.50 -0.85 14.48
CA ASP A 369 0.67 -1.72 14.48
C ASP A 369 1.77 -1.17 13.57
N ALA A 370 3.01 -1.36 14.01
CA ALA A 370 4.21 -1.16 13.20
C ALA A 370 5.02 -2.46 13.18
N THR A 371 5.03 -3.12 12.02
CA THR A 371 5.52 -4.49 11.84
C THR A 371 6.66 -4.53 10.82
N MET A 372 7.82 -5.04 11.24
CA MET A 372 8.90 -5.42 10.34
C MET A 372 8.64 -6.82 9.79
N GLU A 373 8.75 -6.96 8.48
CA GLU A 373 8.51 -8.20 7.75
C GLU A 373 9.77 -8.67 7.03
N TYR A 374 10.16 -9.93 7.22
CA TYR A 374 11.29 -10.55 6.53
C TYR A 374 10.90 -11.88 5.87
N LEU A 375 10.91 -11.94 4.54
CA LEU A 375 10.72 -13.15 3.74
C LEU A 375 12.08 -13.81 3.49
N PHE A 376 12.27 -15.01 4.06
CA PHE A 376 13.44 -15.85 3.79
C PHE A 376 13.21 -16.81 2.62
N SER A 377 11.98 -16.89 2.11
CA SER A 377 11.63 -17.59 0.87
C SER A 377 10.63 -16.76 0.06
N GLY A 378 10.32 -17.16 -1.16
CA GLY A 378 9.35 -16.45 -2.01
C GLY A 378 7.94 -16.33 -1.41
N HIS A 379 7.58 -17.19 -0.45
CA HIS A 379 6.25 -17.20 0.17
C HIS A 379 6.27 -17.05 1.70
N LEU A 380 7.24 -17.65 2.39
CA LEU A 380 7.28 -17.74 3.85
C LEU A 380 8.27 -16.74 4.45
N GLY A 381 7.88 -16.12 5.57
CA GLY A 381 8.69 -15.16 6.31
C GLY A 381 8.35 -15.07 7.79
N PHE A 382 9.08 -14.19 8.47
CA PHE A 382 8.86 -13.80 9.85
C PHE A 382 8.36 -12.36 9.92
N GLN A 383 7.55 -12.07 10.93
CA GLN A 383 7.15 -10.72 11.27
C GLN A 383 7.42 -10.43 12.74
N LEU A 384 7.79 -9.18 13.04
CA LEU A 384 8.01 -8.68 14.39
C LEU A 384 7.52 -7.24 14.45
N GLY A 385 6.69 -6.91 15.44
CA GLY A 385 6.14 -5.58 15.54
C GLY A 385 5.75 -5.16 16.95
N VAL A 386 5.28 -3.93 17.00
CA VAL A 386 4.76 -3.29 18.20
C VAL A 386 3.37 -2.74 17.91
N SER A 387 2.51 -2.83 18.91
CA SER A 387 1.11 -2.41 18.84
C SER A 387 0.88 -1.25 19.81
N GLY A 388 0.18 -0.23 19.35
CA GLY A 388 -0.43 0.82 20.18
C GLY A 388 -1.93 0.55 20.30
N ILE A 389 -2.44 0.53 21.53
CA ILE A 389 -3.82 0.10 21.81
C ILE A 389 -4.54 1.17 22.62
N LEU A 390 -5.79 1.44 22.25
CA LEU A 390 -6.71 2.27 23.01
C LEU A 390 -8.02 1.50 23.21
N SER A 391 -8.21 0.92 24.39
CA SER A 391 -9.37 0.08 24.70
C SER A 391 -10.35 0.73 25.68
N THR A 392 -11.59 0.27 25.62
CA THR A 392 -12.56 0.44 26.71
C THR A 392 -12.14 -0.39 27.92
N SER A 393 -12.49 0.09 29.13
CA SER A 393 -12.42 -0.71 30.35
C SER A 393 -13.64 -1.63 30.43
N ILE A 394 -13.42 -2.87 30.85
CA ILE A 394 -14.47 -3.81 31.23
C ILE A 394 -14.73 -3.63 32.72
N ASN A 395 -15.84 -2.99 33.08
CA ASN A 395 -16.23 -2.74 34.47
C ASN A 395 -17.61 -3.31 34.82
N SER A 396 -18.22 -4.05 33.90
CA SER A 396 -19.49 -4.74 34.07
C SER A 396 -19.37 -6.13 33.48
N TRP A 397 -19.72 -7.11 34.30
CA TRP A 397 -19.61 -8.53 33.98
C TRP A 397 -20.97 -9.16 34.16
N THR A 398 -21.38 -9.98 33.19
CA THR A 398 -22.66 -10.65 33.22
C THR A 398 -22.49 -12.10 33.66
N VAL A 399 -23.30 -12.57 34.61
CA VAL A 399 -23.33 -13.96 35.09
C VAL A 399 -24.72 -14.56 34.92
N ARG A 400 -24.77 -15.89 34.82
CA ARG A 400 -26.02 -16.66 34.85
C ARG A 400 -26.15 -17.45 36.14
N GLU A 401 -27.27 -17.24 36.80
CA GLU A 401 -27.65 -18.00 37.99
C GLU A 401 -28.11 -19.42 37.63
N TYR A 402 -28.14 -20.31 38.63
CA TYR A 402 -28.69 -21.67 38.48
C TYR A 402 -30.18 -21.67 38.05
N THR A 403 -30.90 -20.58 38.34
CA THR A 403 -32.31 -20.36 37.95
C THR A 403 -32.46 -20.05 36.45
N GLY A 404 -31.35 -19.81 35.75
CA GLY A 404 -31.31 -19.40 34.34
C GLY A 404 -31.40 -17.89 34.13
N SER A 405 -31.63 -17.09 35.19
CA SER A 405 -31.64 -15.63 35.16
C SER A 405 -30.25 -15.07 34.86
N VAL A 406 -30.20 -13.96 34.11
CA VAL A 406 -28.98 -13.26 33.72
C VAL A 406 -28.96 -11.93 34.44
N ARG A 407 -27.85 -11.62 35.12
CA ARG A 407 -27.66 -10.36 35.85
C ARG A 407 -26.21 -9.91 35.82
N ASP A 408 -25.98 -8.68 36.27
CA ASP A 408 -24.63 -8.20 36.58
C ASP A 408 -24.06 -8.97 37.77
N ALA A 409 -22.77 -9.31 37.67
CA ALA A 409 -22.01 -9.97 38.71
C ALA A 409 -21.71 -9.00 39.86
N GLU A 410 -21.77 -9.51 41.09
CA GLU A 410 -21.36 -8.74 42.26
C GLU A 410 -19.82 -8.76 42.38
N PRO A 411 -19.19 -7.68 42.90
CA PRO A 411 -17.72 -7.58 42.94
C PRO A 411 -17.01 -8.71 43.69
N ASP A 412 -17.66 -9.33 44.67
CA ASP A 412 -17.13 -10.45 45.45
C ASP A 412 -17.28 -11.82 44.76
N GLU A 413 -18.00 -11.88 43.64
CA GLU A 413 -18.15 -13.07 42.80
C GLU A 413 -17.05 -13.20 41.74
N LEU A 414 -16.31 -12.10 41.49
CA LEU A 414 -15.36 -11.96 40.38
C LEU A 414 -13.90 -12.05 40.83
N TYR A 415 -13.05 -12.55 39.93
CA TYR A 415 -11.59 -12.43 40.08
C TYR A 415 -11.10 -11.06 39.63
N TYR A 416 -11.70 -10.48 38.59
CA TYR A 416 -11.39 -9.14 38.09
C TYR A 416 -12.66 -8.29 38.09
N THR A 417 -12.67 -7.19 38.85
CA THR A 417 -13.77 -6.21 38.84
C THR A 417 -13.65 -5.27 37.65
N GLU A 418 -12.42 -4.84 37.35
CA GLU A 418 -12.09 -4.11 36.14
C GLU A 418 -10.97 -4.80 35.35
N LEU A 419 -11.11 -4.86 34.02
CA LEU A 419 -10.06 -5.34 33.12
C LEU A 419 -9.94 -4.42 31.90
N LYS A 420 -8.74 -3.97 31.57
CA LYS A 420 -8.47 -3.05 30.47
C LYS A 420 -7.17 -3.42 29.76
N GLN A 421 -7.18 -3.39 28.42
CA GLN A 421 -5.94 -3.51 27.66
C GLN A 421 -5.12 -2.23 27.84
N GLY A 422 -3.85 -2.40 28.19
CA GLY A 422 -2.86 -1.35 28.31
C GLY A 422 -2.46 -0.77 26.94
N PRO A 423 -1.69 0.33 26.93
CA PRO A 423 -1.51 1.11 25.72
C PRO A 423 -0.50 0.51 24.73
N PHE A 424 0.20 -0.56 25.09
CA PHE A 424 1.25 -1.14 24.26
C PHE A 424 1.20 -2.68 24.25
N GLY A 425 1.60 -3.24 23.11
CA GLY A 425 1.84 -4.67 22.93
C GLY A 425 3.05 -4.92 22.05
N VAL A 426 3.55 -6.15 22.07
CA VAL A 426 4.59 -6.65 21.18
C VAL A 426 4.12 -7.94 20.55
N HIS A 427 4.43 -8.15 19.28
CA HIS A 427 4.01 -9.36 18.57
C HIS A 427 5.11 -9.88 17.65
N ALA A 428 5.15 -11.19 17.50
CA ALA A 428 6.07 -11.89 16.61
C ALA A 428 5.38 -13.10 16.00
N GLY A 429 5.65 -13.39 14.74
CA GLY A 429 4.92 -14.45 14.04
C GLY A 429 5.55 -14.91 12.74
N LEU A 430 4.86 -15.86 12.13
CA LEU A 430 5.12 -16.35 10.78
C LEU A 430 4.11 -15.74 9.83
N MET A 431 4.56 -15.40 8.63
CA MET A 431 3.69 -14.93 7.55
C MET A 431 3.92 -15.75 6.28
N TYR A 432 2.86 -15.94 5.51
CA TYR A 432 2.84 -16.67 4.25
C TYR A 432 2.10 -15.89 3.17
N PHE A 433 2.76 -15.63 2.06
CA PHE A 433 2.21 -14.97 0.88
C PHE A 433 1.62 -15.99 -0.08
N ILE A 434 0.31 -15.83 -0.33
CA ILE A 434 -0.44 -16.51 -1.38
C ILE A 434 -0.52 -15.54 -2.55
N PHE A 435 0.09 -15.88 -3.67
CA PHE A 435 0.05 -15.10 -4.91
C PHE A 435 -1.02 -15.63 -5.85
#